data_AF-A0A5B9MPD0-F1
#
_entry.id   AF-A0A5B9MPD0-F1
#
_cell.length_a   1.000
_cell.length_b   1.000
_cell.length_c   1.000
_cell.angle_alpha   90.00
_cell.angle_beta   90.00
_cell.angle_gamma   90.00
#
_symmetry.space_group_name_H-M   'P 1'
#
loop_
_entity.id
_entity.type
_entity.pdbx_description
1 polymer ?
#
loop_
_entity_poly.entity_id
_entity_poly.type
_entity_poly.pdbx_seq_one_letter_code
_entity_poly.pdbx_strand_id
1 'polypeptide(L)'
;MRRICRLSVIALGITLIVGGDAPAQPLVDTAESLESLVVNADRVWVAKIVGVRDEPIPGGSKMPGIAIAVEETLKYPLLEQRHDRMGLFVEHPTARYKAFATHSSRLLITHSDCCQSSPKLIELTPGKVELFLADFTVLHEPDAVVRAAKEIIRRTPPHVRQLHTVRLMIPQKVLVDTNLGPYGQLIVPVDERLEQRAIGFLTSESYSRRSEGVTILRYFKSDANINRLRTLLGDAGFSQQLAVDGNRTKYYGVRDDAYQTLRAWGIEVERPVIAEPDGRDGE
;
A
#
# COMPACT_ATOMS: atom_id res chain seq x y z
N MET A 1 -7.15 -34.97 78.62
CA MET A 1 -6.47 -35.63 77.47
C MET A 1 -7.12 -35.15 76.18
N ARG A 2 -6.56 -34.12 75.52
CA ARG A 2 -7.08 -33.58 74.24
C ARG A 2 -6.07 -33.91 73.13
N ARG A 3 -6.53 -34.66 72.13
CA ARG A 3 -5.77 -35.06 70.93
C ARG A 3 -5.68 -33.89 69.96
N ILE A 4 -4.47 -33.54 69.54
CA ILE A 4 -4.22 -32.59 68.45
C ILE A 4 -4.11 -33.40 67.16
N CYS A 5 -5.11 -33.27 66.28
CA CYS A 5 -5.07 -33.79 64.91
C CYS A 5 -4.18 -32.88 64.05
N ARG A 6 -3.17 -33.47 63.40
CA ARG A 6 -2.35 -32.81 62.38
C ARG A 6 -3.08 -32.92 61.03
N LEU A 7 -3.48 -31.78 60.47
CA LEU A 7 -3.96 -31.65 59.09
C LEU A 7 -2.74 -31.40 58.19
N SER A 8 -2.50 -32.33 57.26
CA SER A 8 -1.50 -32.19 56.20
C SER A 8 -2.08 -31.37 55.06
N VAL A 9 -1.43 -30.27 54.71
CA VAL A 9 -1.74 -29.45 53.53
C VAL A 9 -0.99 -30.03 52.33
N ILE A 10 -1.73 -30.48 51.31
CA ILE A 10 -1.20 -30.90 50.02
C ILE A 10 -1.07 -29.66 49.14
N ALA A 11 0.16 -29.27 48.78
CA ALA A 11 0.42 -28.22 47.82
C ALA A 11 0.29 -28.77 46.39
N LEU A 12 -0.76 -28.38 45.68
CA LEU A 12 -0.97 -28.70 44.27
C LEU A 12 -0.19 -27.69 43.42
N GLY A 13 0.94 -28.12 42.85
CA GLY A 13 1.70 -27.33 41.89
C GLY A 13 1.00 -27.33 40.52
N ILE A 14 0.39 -26.20 40.16
CA ILE A 14 -0.11 -25.95 38.80
C ILE A 14 1.07 -25.43 37.98
N THR A 15 1.60 -26.27 37.09
CA THR A 15 2.56 -25.86 36.06
C THR A 15 1.81 -25.08 34.98
N LEU A 16 2.02 -23.77 34.95
CA LEU A 16 1.67 -22.91 33.82
C LEU A 16 2.55 -23.29 32.63
N ILE A 17 1.98 -23.98 31.64
CA ILE A 17 2.58 -24.12 30.33
C ILE A 17 2.53 -22.73 29.69
N VAL A 18 3.68 -22.06 29.63
CA VAL A 18 3.88 -20.86 28.80
C VAL A 18 3.64 -21.31 27.36
N GLY A 19 2.52 -20.89 26.78
CA GLY A 19 2.25 -21.07 25.36
C GLY A 19 3.38 -20.41 24.58
N GLY A 20 4.19 -21.21 23.90
CA GLY A 20 5.19 -20.70 22.98
C GLY A 20 4.51 -19.84 21.94
N ASP A 21 5.10 -18.68 21.66
CA ASP A 21 4.70 -17.78 20.59
C ASP A 21 4.49 -18.60 19.31
N ALA A 22 3.23 -18.80 18.93
CA ALA A 22 2.93 -19.21 17.58
C ALA A 22 3.59 -18.16 16.68
N PRO A 23 4.43 -18.53 15.69
CA PRO A 23 5.00 -17.57 14.78
C PRO A 23 3.81 -16.92 14.06
N ALA A 24 3.42 -15.73 14.52
CA ALA A 24 2.44 -14.91 13.85
C ALA A 24 2.92 -14.81 12.40
N GLN A 25 2.06 -15.24 11.45
CA GLN A 25 2.37 -15.12 10.04
C GLN A 25 2.86 -13.69 9.78
N PRO A 26 3.97 -13.49 9.03
CA PRO A 26 4.46 -12.15 8.78
C PRO A 26 3.33 -11.36 8.13
N LEU A 27 2.86 -10.32 8.83
CA LEU A 27 1.97 -9.33 8.26
C LEU A 27 2.71 -8.79 7.04
N VAL A 28 2.13 -8.97 5.85
CA VAL A 28 2.69 -8.38 4.64
C VAL A 28 2.51 -6.87 4.79
N ASP A 29 3.59 -6.19 5.15
CA ASP A 29 3.55 -4.76 5.32
C ASP A 29 3.36 -4.10 3.95
N THR A 30 2.26 -3.38 3.84
CA THR A 30 1.90 -2.63 2.64
C THR A 30 2.21 -1.17 2.90
N ALA A 31 3.15 -0.61 2.14
CA ALA A 31 3.39 0.82 2.09
C ALA A 31 2.56 1.47 0.98
N GLU A 32 2.36 2.77 1.10
CA GLU A 32 1.74 3.59 0.06
C GLU A 32 2.75 4.60 -0.46
N SER A 33 2.83 4.73 -1.79
CA SER A 33 3.71 5.71 -2.41
C SER A 33 3.22 7.13 -2.14
N LEU A 34 4.15 8.08 -2.14
CA LEU A 34 3.83 9.50 -2.02
C LEU A 34 2.90 9.96 -3.14
N GLU A 35 3.05 9.42 -4.35
CA GLU A 35 2.15 9.69 -5.48
C GLU A 35 0.72 9.26 -5.17
N SER A 36 0.51 8.02 -4.69
CA SER A 36 -0.83 7.54 -4.29
C SER A 36 -1.44 8.44 -3.22
N LEU A 37 -0.66 8.79 -2.19
CA LEU A 37 -1.10 9.63 -1.08
C LEU A 37 -1.55 11.03 -1.54
N VAL A 38 -0.72 11.67 -2.36
CA VAL A 38 -0.89 13.08 -2.75
C VAL A 38 -1.91 13.23 -3.87
N VAL A 39 -1.90 12.34 -4.87
CA VAL A 39 -2.84 12.40 -6.00
C VAL A 39 -4.26 12.13 -5.52
N ASN A 40 -4.46 11.16 -4.64
CA ASN A 40 -5.81 10.74 -4.22
C ASN A 40 -6.40 11.57 -3.07
N ALA A 41 -5.63 12.50 -2.50
CA ALA A 41 -6.13 13.45 -1.52
C ALA A 41 -6.81 14.65 -2.22
N ASP A 42 -7.96 15.10 -1.70
CA ASP A 42 -8.56 16.36 -2.15
C ASP A 42 -7.73 17.57 -1.66
N ARG A 43 -7.09 17.42 -0.50
CA ARG A 43 -6.34 18.48 0.18
C ARG A 43 -5.00 17.98 0.68
N VAL A 44 -3.96 18.78 0.48
CA VAL A 44 -2.60 18.48 0.95
C VAL A 44 -1.98 19.73 1.56
N TRP A 45 -1.49 19.61 2.79
CA TRP A 45 -0.88 20.72 3.53
C TRP A 45 0.44 20.30 4.15
N VAL A 46 1.29 21.30 4.35
CA VAL A 46 2.32 21.28 5.38
C VAL A 46 1.80 22.07 6.58
N ALA A 47 1.70 21.43 7.74
CA ALA A 47 1.05 22.03 8.91
C ALA A 47 1.61 21.47 10.23
N LYS A 48 1.22 22.12 11.33
CA LYS A 48 1.46 21.66 12.70
C LYS A 48 0.15 21.42 13.42
N ILE A 49 0.08 20.39 14.26
CA ILE A 49 -1.07 20.23 15.17
C ILE A 49 -0.88 21.23 16.32
N VAL A 50 -1.89 22.07 16.54
CA VAL A 50 -1.90 23.08 17.62
C VAL A 50 -2.93 22.76 18.71
N GLY A 51 -3.75 21.73 18.50
CA GLY A 51 -4.66 21.23 19.52
C GLY A 51 -5.22 19.87 19.14
N VAL A 52 -5.43 19.03 20.15
CA VAL A 52 -6.13 17.75 20.02
C VAL A 52 -7.35 17.82 20.94
N ARG A 53 -8.52 17.49 20.41
CA ARG A 53 -9.77 17.50 21.16
C ARG A 53 -10.31 16.08 21.25
N ASP A 54 -10.43 15.60 22.48
CA ASP A 54 -11.01 14.30 22.78
C ASP A 54 -12.55 14.38 22.87
N GLU A 55 -13.09 15.58 23.13
CA GLU A 55 -14.51 15.80 23.36
C GLU A 55 -15.24 16.37 22.12
N PRO A 56 -16.51 15.96 21.89
CA PRO A 56 -17.44 16.64 20.99
C PRO A 56 -17.50 18.14 21.21
N ILE A 57 -17.63 18.94 20.14
CA ILE A 57 -17.92 20.37 20.29
C ILE A 57 -19.41 20.52 20.65
N PRO A 58 -19.78 21.18 21.78
CA PRO A 58 -21.19 21.43 22.08
C PRO A 58 -21.86 22.23 20.96
N GLY A 59 -22.91 21.66 20.34
CA GLY A 59 -23.60 22.27 19.19
C GLY A 59 -22.89 22.12 17.83
N GLY A 60 -21.75 21.41 17.77
CA GLY A 60 -20.98 21.15 16.56
C GLY A 60 -20.89 19.68 16.20
N SER A 61 -19.82 19.29 15.51
CA SER A 61 -19.56 17.88 15.21
C SER A 61 -19.32 17.09 16.49
N LYS A 62 -19.94 15.92 16.57
CA LYS A 62 -19.78 14.97 17.68
C LYS A 62 -18.45 14.21 17.64
N MET A 63 -17.68 14.36 16.57
CA MET A 63 -16.45 13.60 16.38
C MET A 63 -15.26 14.31 17.00
N PRO A 64 -14.34 13.56 17.64
CA PRO A 64 -13.06 14.10 18.05
C PRO A 64 -12.27 14.64 16.84
N GLY A 65 -11.30 15.49 17.12
CA GLY A 65 -10.61 16.23 16.06
C GLY A 65 -9.28 16.81 16.46
N ILE A 66 -8.55 17.25 15.45
CA ILE A 66 -7.31 18.01 15.59
C ILE A 66 -7.50 19.42 15.02
N ALA A 67 -6.91 20.41 15.67
CA ALA A 67 -6.73 21.73 15.12
C ALA A 67 -5.32 21.84 14.55
N ILE A 68 -5.20 22.28 13.30
CA ILE A 68 -3.92 22.47 12.63
C ILE A 68 -3.68 23.95 12.34
N ALA A 69 -2.41 24.37 12.44
CA ALA A 69 -1.92 25.62 11.89
C ALA A 69 -1.21 25.31 10.57
N VAL A 70 -1.72 25.86 9.47
CA VAL A 70 -1.24 25.59 8.11
C VAL A 70 -0.03 26.47 7.85
N GLU A 71 1.11 25.85 7.51
CA GLU A 71 2.32 26.56 7.08
C GLU A 71 2.31 26.76 5.57
N GLU A 72 1.87 25.74 4.83
CA GLU A 72 1.80 25.77 3.38
C GLU A 72 0.64 24.92 2.87
N THR A 73 -0.13 25.43 1.90
CA THR A 73 -1.14 24.66 1.19
C THR A 73 -0.56 24.19 -0.15
N LEU A 74 -0.43 22.87 -0.32
CA LEU A 74 0.12 22.27 -1.53
C LEU A 74 -0.97 21.94 -2.56
N LYS A 75 -2.10 21.38 -2.09
CA LYS A 75 -3.26 21.04 -2.93
C LYS A 75 -4.53 21.50 -2.23
N TYR A 76 -5.39 22.19 -2.97
CA TYR A 76 -6.64 22.72 -2.46
C TYR A 76 -7.66 22.88 -3.61
N PRO A 77 -8.97 22.70 -3.36
CA PRO A 77 -10.00 23.02 -4.34
C PRO A 77 -9.89 24.48 -4.82
N LEU A 78 -9.99 24.71 -6.13
CA LEU A 78 -9.76 26.01 -6.77
C LEU A 78 -10.66 27.15 -6.26
N LEU A 79 -11.80 26.82 -5.66
CA LEU A 79 -12.83 27.79 -5.24
C LEU A 79 -12.93 27.97 -3.73
N GLU A 80 -12.12 27.26 -2.94
CA GLU A 80 -12.17 27.38 -1.49
C GLU A 80 -11.13 28.40 -0.98
N GLN A 81 -11.51 29.15 0.06
CA GLN A 81 -10.59 30.07 0.73
C GLN A 81 -9.51 29.30 1.47
N ARG A 82 -8.28 29.82 1.40
CA ARG A 82 -7.17 29.31 2.21
C ARG A 82 -7.38 29.74 3.65
N HIS A 83 -7.09 28.83 4.57
CA HIS A 83 -7.21 29.07 6.00
C HIS A 83 -5.87 28.83 6.69
N ASP A 84 -5.45 29.77 7.53
CA ASP A 84 -4.24 29.64 8.34
C ASP A 84 -4.42 28.63 9.49
N ARG A 85 -5.69 28.36 9.85
CA ARG A 85 -6.07 27.37 10.86
C ARG A 85 -7.30 26.59 10.41
N MET A 86 -7.27 25.28 10.64
CA MET A 86 -8.38 24.37 10.28
C MET A 86 -8.60 23.32 11.36
N GLY A 87 -9.85 22.86 11.49
CA GLY A 87 -10.19 21.66 12.25
C GLY A 87 -10.33 20.48 11.30
N LEU A 88 -9.72 19.34 11.66
CA LEU A 88 -9.87 18.08 10.95
C LEU A 88 -10.46 17.03 11.89
N PHE A 89 -11.41 16.23 11.40
CA PHE A 89 -11.93 15.09 12.14
C PHE A 89 -10.93 13.94 12.12
N VAL A 90 -10.80 13.25 13.26
CA VAL A 90 -10.03 12.01 13.38
C VAL A 90 -10.88 11.03 14.17
N GLU A 91 -10.96 9.77 13.74
CA GLU A 91 -11.83 8.79 14.40
C GLU A 91 -11.40 8.56 15.86
N HIS A 92 -10.09 8.46 16.08
CA HIS A 92 -9.49 8.22 17.38
C HIS A 92 -8.27 9.11 17.59
N PRO A 93 -8.36 10.18 18.40
CA PRO A 93 -7.19 10.97 18.79
C PRO A 93 -6.29 10.13 19.70
N THR A 94 -5.38 9.41 19.08
CA THR A 94 -4.37 8.59 19.76
C THR A 94 -3.31 9.44 20.45
N ALA A 95 -2.53 8.81 21.35
CA ALA A 95 -1.34 9.40 21.96
C ALA A 95 -0.36 9.99 20.92
N ARG A 96 -0.37 9.46 19.69
CA ARG A 96 0.44 9.97 18.57
C ARG A 96 0.10 11.41 18.19
N TYR A 97 -1.19 11.77 18.09
CA TYR A 97 -1.59 13.14 17.77
C TYR A 97 -1.20 14.12 18.89
N LYS A 98 -1.37 13.70 20.16
CA LYS A 98 -0.96 14.50 21.32
C LYS A 98 0.55 14.72 21.31
N ALA A 99 1.33 13.69 21.00
CA ALA A 99 2.78 13.82 20.85
C ALA A 99 3.15 14.81 19.74
N PHE A 100 2.50 14.77 18.57
CA PHE A 100 2.75 15.75 17.50
C PHE A 100 2.42 17.18 17.94
N ALA A 101 1.34 17.38 18.69
CA ALA A 101 0.97 18.69 19.24
C ALA A 101 2.03 19.21 20.23
N THR A 102 2.46 18.37 21.18
CA THR A 102 3.46 18.73 22.19
C THR A 102 4.80 19.10 21.59
N HIS A 103 5.26 18.37 20.58
CA HIS A 103 6.54 18.64 19.92
C HIS A 103 6.45 19.72 18.84
N SER A 104 5.25 20.21 18.52
CA SER A 104 5.02 21.12 17.38
C SER A 104 5.61 20.57 16.08
N SER A 105 5.50 19.25 15.87
CA SER A 105 6.08 18.58 14.71
C SER A 105 5.50 19.15 13.42
N ARG A 106 6.37 19.42 12.45
CA ARG A 106 5.96 19.75 11.08
C ARG A 106 5.45 18.47 10.41
N LEU A 107 4.30 18.54 9.75
CA LEU A 107 3.63 17.37 9.17
C LEU A 107 3.27 17.61 7.71
N LEU A 108 3.36 16.57 6.88
CA LEU A 108 2.62 16.50 5.63
C LEU A 108 1.27 15.84 5.93
N ILE A 109 0.17 16.56 5.68
CA ILE A 109 -1.18 16.10 5.96
C ILE A 109 -1.92 15.97 4.64
N THR A 110 -2.46 14.77 4.37
CA THR A 110 -3.31 14.50 3.22
C THR A 110 -4.73 14.15 3.69
N HIS A 111 -5.74 14.79 3.10
CA HIS A 111 -7.15 14.57 3.45
C HIS A 111 -7.97 14.34 2.18
N SER A 112 -8.85 13.35 2.23
CA SER A 112 -9.81 13.03 1.17
C SER A 112 -11.20 13.35 1.69
N ASP A 113 -11.96 14.17 0.96
CA ASP A 113 -13.28 14.60 1.39
C ASP A 113 -14.33 13.52 1.05
N CYS A 114 -14.06 12.65 0.07
CA CYS A 114 -14.98 11.60 -0.36
C CYS A 114 -14.89 10.30 0.44
N CYS A 115 -13.78 10.08 1.14
CA CYS A 115 -13.59 8.92 2.01
C CYS A 115 -13.60 9.43 3.45
N GLN A 116 -14.53 8.97 4.29
CA GLN A 116 -14.55 9.30 5.74
C GLN A 116 -13.32 8.78 6.51
N SER A 117 -12.27 8.39 5.80
CA SER A 117 -10.98 8.04 6.38
C SER A 117 -10.38 9.23 7.10
N SER A 118 -9.85 8.98 8.30
CA SER A 118 -9.01 9.94 9.01
C SER A 118 -7.91 10.49 8.10
N PRO A 119 -7.52 11.77 8.22
CA PRO A 119 -6.38 12.32 7.50
C PRO A 119 -5.14 11.46 7.71
N LYS A 120 -4.30 11.33 6.69
CA LYS A 120 -3.00 10.67 6.82
C LYS A 120 -1.95 11.72 7.18
N LEU A 121 -1.15 11.41 8.19
CA LEU A 121 -0.16 12.31 8.77
C LEU A 121 1.23 11.68 8.65
N ILE A 122 2.13 12.41 8.01
CA ILE A 122 3.55 12.05 7.91
C ILE A 122 4.34 13.08 8.72
N GLU A 123 5.13 12.62 9.70
CA GLU A 123 6.02 13.47 10.47
C GLU A 123 7.23 13.88 9.61
N LEU A 124 7.40 15.19 9.40
CA LEU A 124 8.50 15.77 8.61
C LEU A 124 9.70 16.10 9.51
N THR A 125 10.15 15.12 10.30
CA THR A 125 11.32 15.24 11.19
C THR A 125 12.50 14.47 10.58
N PRO A 126 13.71 15.08 10.48
CA PRO A 126 14.90 14.39 9.98
C PRO A 126 15.17 13.08 10.73
N GLY A 127 15.51 12.03 9.99
CA GLY A 127 15.77 10.68 10.54
C GLY A 127 14.53 9.90 10.97
N LYS A 128 13.32 10.46 10.87
CA LYS A 128 12.05 9.74 11.13
C LYS A 128 11.19 9.49 9.89
N VAL A 129 11.50 10.14 8.78
CA VAL A 129 10.73 9.99 7.54
C VAL A 129 11.34 8.91 6.66
N GLU A 130 10.49 8.01 6.22
CA GLU A 130 10.81 6.96 5.25
C GLU A 130 9.58 6.85 4.34
N LEU A 131 9.66 7.42 3.14
CA LEU A 131 8.56 7.42 2.19
C LEU A 131 9.01 6.93 0.83
N PHE A 132 8.24 5.99 0.28
CA PHE A 132 8.46 5.49 -1.06
C PHE A 132 7.86 6.43 -2.10
N LEU A 133 8.61 6.66 -3.17
CA LEU A 133 8.05 7.05 -4.45
C LEU A 133 7.57 5.82 -5.20
N ALA A 134 6.73 6.03 -6.21
CA ALA A 134 6.17 4.95 -7.02
C ALA A 134 7.26 4.14 -7.74
N ASP A 135 8.48 4.66 -7.91
CA ASP A 135 9.66 3.96 -8.46
C ASP A 135 10.56 3.25 -7.46
N PHE A 136 10.06 3.09 -6.23
CA PHE A 136 10.77 2.48 -5.11
C PHE A 136 11.94 3.30 -4.57
N THR A 137 12.12 4.56 -5.03
CA THR A 137 13.04 5.50 -4.38
C THR A 137 12.53 5.83 -2.99
N VAL A 138 13.40 5.76 -1.98
CA VAL A 138 13.05 6.10 -0.60
C VAL A 138 13.51 7.52 -0.27
N LEU A 139 12.60 8.34 0.25
CA LEU A 139 12.87 9.69 0.70
C LEU A 139 13.04 9.73 2.22
N HIS A 140 14.21 10.18 2.67
CA HIS A 140 14.56 10.33 4.08
C HIS A 140 14.62 11.77 4.57
N GLU A 141 14.61 12.73 3.64
CA GLU A 141 14.73 14.15 3.96
C GLU A 141 13.36 14.86 3.90
N PRO A 142 12.93 15.54 4.99
CA PRO A 142 11.66 16.25 5.03
C PRO A 142 11.41 17.19 3.84
N ASP A 143 12.42 17.97 3.46
CA ASP A 143 12.29 18.91 2.35
C ASP A 143 12.25 18.20 0.99
N ALA A 144 12.87 17.03 0.86
CA ALA A 144 12.76 16.22 -0.35
C ALA A 144 11.33 15.69 -0.51
N VAL A 145 10.68 15.28 0.58
CA VAL A 145 9.27 14.86 0.59
C VAL A 145 8.35 16.00 0.15
N VAL A 146 8.51 17.19 0.73
CA VAL A 146 7.69 18.36 0.35
C VAL A 146 7.91 18.76 -1.11
N ARG A 147 9.16 18.77 -1.58
CA ARG A 147 9.48 19.05 -3.00
C ARG A 147 8.85 18.01 -3.93
N ALA A 148 8.96 16.72 -3.60
CA ALA A 148 8.36 15.65 -4.38
C ALA A 148 6.83 15.77 -4.42
N ALA A 149 6.18 16.03 -3.28
CA ALA A 149 4.73 16.24 -3.22
C ALA A 149 4.28 17.40 -4.12
N LYS A 150 4.99 18.54 -4.10
CA LYS A 150 4.72 19.69 -4.99
C LYS A 150 4.84 19.29 -6.46
N GLU A 151 5.89 18.56 -6.81
CA GLU A 151 6.12 18.14 -8.19
C GLU A 151 5.07 17.14 -8.68
N ILE A 152 4.62 16.24 -7.81
CA ILE A 152 3.52 15.31 -8.08
C ILE A 152 2.25 16.11 -8.39
N ILE A 153 1.85 17.04 -7.51
CA ILE A 153 0.66 17.89 -7.68
C ILE A 153 0.75 18.68 -8.99
N ARG A 154 1.92 19.24 -9.32
CA ARG A 154 2.13 20.03 -10.54
C ARG A 154 1.96 19.20 -11.81
N ARG A 155 2.34 17.92 -11.79
CA ARG A 155 2.22 17.01 -12.94
C ARG A 155 0.82 16.41 -13.06
N THR A 156 0.06 16.33 -11.97
CA THR A 156 -1.31 15.81 -11.99
C THR A 156 -2.24 16.79 -12.71
N PRO A 157 -2.99 16.36 -13.75
CA PRO A 157 -3.95 17.22 -14.40
C PRO A 157 -4.99 17.76 -13.41
N PRO A 158 -5.40 19.05 -13.49
CA PRO A 158 -6.24 19.68 -12.47
C PRO A 158 -7.65 19.08 -12.33
N HIS A 159 -8.12 18.37 -13.36
CA HIS A 159 -9.41 17.68 -13.36
C HIS A 159 -9.34 16.24 -12.79
N VAL A 160 -8.14 15.73 -12.54
CA VAL A 160 -7.93 14.40 -11.95
C VAL A 160 -7.96 14.55 -10.43
N ARG A 161 -9.06 14.11 -9.82
CA ARG A 161 -9.20 14.11 -8.35
C ARG A 161 -8.54 12.91 -7.71
N GLN A 162 -8.62 11.76 -8.37
CA GLN A 162 -8.10 10.48 -7.89
C GLN A 162 -7.68 9.61 -9.07
N LEU A 163 -6.71 8.75 -8.82
CA LEU A 163 -6.29 7.66 -9.69
C LEU A 163 -6.56 6.33 -8.98
N HIS A 164 -6.95 5.33 -9.77
CA HIS A 164 -6.98 3.95 -9.30
C HIS A 164 -5.57 3.55 -8.81
N THR A 165 -5.47 2.61 -7.87
CA THR A 165 -4.17 2.16 -7.35
C THR A 165 -4.01 0.66 -7.51
N VAL A 166 -2.74 0.23 -7.60
CA VAL A 166 -2.36 -1.18 -7.63
C VAL A 166 -1.26 -1.43 -6.61
N ARG A 167 -1.08 -2.69 -6.21
CA ARG A 167 0.03 -3.12 -5.35
C ARG A 167 1.13 -3.70 -6.23
N LEU A 168 2.35 -3.22 -6.02
CA LEU A 168 3.55 -3.77 -6.63
C LEU A 168 4.41 -4.47 -5.58
N MET A 169 5.06 -5.55 -5.97
CA MET A 169 6.10 -6.15 -5.12
C MET A 169 7.35 -5.26 -5.11
N ILE A 170 7.77 -4.83 -3.92
CA ILE A 170 9.00 -4.06 -3.76
C ILE A 170 10.19 -5.00 -4.08
N PRO A 171 11.14 -4.59 -4.94
CA PRO A 171 12.32 -5.41 -5.20
C PRO A 171 13.11 -5.69 -3.91
N GLN A 172 13.53 -6.95 -3.70
CA GLN A 172 14.24 -7.36 -2.48
C GLN A 172 15.45 -6.48 -2.15
N LYS A 173 16.19 -6.02 -3.17
CA LYS A 173 17.33 -5.10 -3.00
C LYS A 173 16.98 -3.76 -2.35
N VAL A 174 15.72 -3.32 -2.47
CA VAL A 174 15.23 -2.09 -1.85
C VAL A 174 14.78 -2.36 -0.41
N LEU A 175 14.30 -3.57 -0.12
CA LEU A 175 13.75 -3.93 1.19
C LEU A 175 14.82 -4.06 2.30
N VAL A 176 16.09 -4.28 1.93
CA VAL A 176 17.20 -4.51 2.88
C VAL A 176 17.32 -3.40 3.93
N ASP A 177 16.98 -2.17 3.56
CA ASP A 177 17.12 -0.99 4.42
C ASP A 177 15.77 -0.46 4.95
N THR A 178 14.72 -1.28 4.90
CA THR A 178 13.34 -0.83 5.18
C THR A 178 12.65 -1.73 6.20
N ASN A 179 11.62 -1.20 6.86
CA ASN A 179 10.87 -1.95 7.86
C ASN A 179 9.77 -2.86 7.29
N LEU A 180 9.63 -2.98 5.96
CA LEU A 180 8.47 -3.64 5.29
C LEU A 180 8.57 -5.17 5.16
N GLY A 181 9.59 -5.79 5.76
CA GLY A 181 9.84 -7.23 5.68
C GLY A 181 10.19 -7.71 4.25
N PRO A 182 10.45 -9.02 4.06
CA PRO A 182 10.96 -9.57 2.79
C PRO A 182 9.92 -9.61 1.64
N TYR A 183 8.65 -9.34 1.95
CA TYR A 183 7.53 -9.40 0.99
C TYR A 183 6.78 -8.07 0.91
N GLY A 184 7.44 -6.95 1.26
CA GLY A 184 6.82 -5.64 1.25
C GLY A 184 6.15 -5.29 -0.08
N GLN A 185 4.94 -4.74 0.01
CA GLN A 185 4.16 -4.28 -1.13
C GLN A 185 4.07 -2.76 -1.14
N LEU A 186 4.05 -2.15 -2.32
CA LEU A 186 3.86 -0.72 -2.50
C LEU A 186 2.59 -0.41 -3.29
N ILE A 187 1.70 0.39 -2.71
CA ILE A 187 0.52 0.92 -3.39
C ILE A 187 0.94 2.12 -4.25
N VAL A 188 0.79 1.99 -5.57
CA VAL A 188 1.13 3.02 -6.56
C VAL A 188 -0.09 3.42 -7.39
N PRO A 189 -0.15 4.66 -7.91
CA PRO A 189 -1.25 5.08 -8.77
C PRO A 189 -1.13 4.44 -10.17
N VAL A 190 -2.27 4.25 -10.81
CA VAL A 190 -2.38 3.88 -12.22
C VAL A 190 -2.17 5.13 -13.06
N ASP A 191 -0.91 5.39 -13.42
CA ASP A 191 -0.48 6.50 -14.26
C ASP A 191 0.43 6.03 -15.42
N GLU A 192 0.81 6.96 -16.29
CA GLU A 192 1.67 6.68 -17.46
C GLU A 192 3.03 6.07 -17.06
N ARG A 193 3.56 6.38 -15.87
CA ARG A 193 4.84 5.81 -15.41
C ARG A 193 4.68 4.34 -15.04
N LEU A 194 3.55 3.99 -14.43
CA LEU A 194 3.21 2.60 -14.16
C LEU A 194 3.05 1.82 -15.47
N GLU A 195 2.42 2.40 -16.49
CA GLU A 195 2.33 1.78 -17.82
C GLU A 195 3.71 1.50 -18.41
N GLN A 196 4.61 2.50 -18.44
CA GLN A 196 5.96 2.32 -18.96
C GLN A 196 6.74 1.23 -18.21
N ARG A 197 6.56 1.15 -16.89
CA ARG A 197 7.16 0.07 -16.10
C ARG A 197 6.59 -1.29 -16.46
N ALA A 198 5.27 -1.39 -16.60
CA ALA A 198 4.62 -2.63 -16.99
C ALA A 198 5.08 -3.11 -18.36
N ILE A 199 5.27 -2.20 -19.31
CA ILE A 199 5.88 -2.48 -20.62
C ILE A 199 7.29 -3.06 -20.44
N GLY A 200 8.11 -2.45 -19.58
CA GLY A 200 9.44 -2.98 -19.25
C GLY A 200 9.42 -4.36 -18.57
N PHE A 201 8.37 -4.67 -17.81
CA PHE A 201 8.20 -5.99 -17.21
C PHE A 201 7.92 -7.09 -18.26
N LEU A 202 7.32 -6.76 -19.40
CA LEU A 202 7.03 -7.74 -20.45
C LEU A 202 8.28 -8.35 -21.08
N THR A 203 9.43 -7.68 -20.99
CA THR A 203 10.71 -8.17 -21.53
C THR A 203 11.59 -8.86 -20.48
N SER A 204 11.10 -9.02 -19.25
CA SER A 204 11.84 -9.69 -18.17
C SER A 204 12.01 -11.18 -18.45
N GLU A 205 13.15 -11.77 -18.10
CA GLU A 205 13.37 -13.22 -18.14
C GLU A 205 12.45 -13.98 -17.17
N SER A 206 12.15 -13.36 -16.02
CA SER A 206 11.22 -13.89 -15.03
C SER A 206 9.77 -13.87 -15.54
N TYR A 207 9.14 -15.05 -15.62
CA TYR A 207 7.73 -15.18 -16.03
C TYR A 207 6.78 -14.45 -15.07
N SER A 208 7.08 -14.43 -13.75
CA SER A 208 6.22 -13.77 -12.76
C SER A 208 6.22 -12.26 -12.94
N ARG A 209 7.37 -11.67 -13.30
CA ARG A 209 7.44 -10.25 -13.69
C ARG A 209 6.65 -9.97 -14.97
N ARG A 210 6.72 -10.83 -15.98
CA ARG A 210 5.92 -10.66 -17.21
C ARG A 210 4.42 -10.71 -16.90
N SER A 211 3.97 -11.66 -16.07
CA SER A 211 2.59 -11.78 -15.60
C SER A 211 2.14 -10.56 -14.77
N GLU A 212 2.99 -10.04 -13.88
CA GLU A 212 2.75 -8.77 -13.16
C GLU A 212 2.57 -7.60 -14.15
N GLY A 213 3.43 -7.52 -15.18
CA GLY A 213 3.32 -6.54 -16.26
C GLY A 213 1.99 -6.61 -17.01
N VAL A 214 1.54 -7.81 -17.38
CA VAL A 214 0.23 -8.01 -18.02
C VAL A 214 -0.92 -7.58 -17.10
N THR A 215 -0.87 -7.98 -15.83
CA THR A 215 -1.87 -7.61 -14.83
C THR A 215 -1.97 -6.09 -14.67
N ILE A 216 -0.85 -5.37 -14.71
CA ILE A 216 -0.84 -3.91 -14.67
C ILE A 216 -1.38 -3.32 -15.97
N LEU A 217 -1.01 -3.87 -17.14
CA LEU A 217 -1.45 -3.35 -18.42
C LEU A 217 -2.96 -3.38 -18.61
N ARG A 218 -3.72 -4.18 -17.86
CA ARG A 218 -5.20 -4.21 -17.90
C ARG A 218 -5.86 -2.84 -17.71
N TYR A 219 -5.18 -1.90 -17.06
CA TYR A 219 -5.69 -0.54 -16.83
C TYR A 219 -5.38 0.43 -17.98
N PHE A 220 -4.55 0.04 -18.96
CA PHE A 220 -4.03 0.90 -20.02
C PHE A 220 -4.42 0.35 -21.40
N LYS A 221 -5.70 0.40 -21.74
CA LYS A 221 -6.17 -0.06 -23.06
C LYS A 221 -5.67 0.89 -24.16
N SER A 222 -4.86 0.38 -25.07
CA SER A 222 -4.39 1.07 -26.27
C SER A 222 -4.08 0.05 -27.37
N ASP A 223 -4.08 0.47 -28.64
CA ASP A 223 -3.73 -0.44 -29.76
C ASP A 223 -2.33 -1.02 -29.61
N ALA A 224 -1.38 -0.23 -29.09
CA ALA A 224 -0.02 -0.67 -28.82
C ALA A 224 0.04 -1.77 -27.74
N ASN A 225 -0.78 -1.66 -26.68
CA ASN A 225 -0.85 -2.66 -25.62
C ASN A 225 -1.65 -3.89 -26.06
N ILE A 226 -2.70 -3.72 -26.86
CA ILE A 226 -3.42 -4.85 -27.48
C ILE A 226 -2.45 -5.71 -28.29
N ASN A 227 -1.59 -5.10 -29.10
CA ASN A 227 -0.60 -5.82 -29.89
C ASN A 227 0.45 -6.53 -29.00
N ARG A 228 0.90 -5.90 -27.91
CA ARG A 228 1.81 -6.54 -26.93
C ARG A 228 1.18 -7.77 -26.31
N LEU A 229 -0.06 -7.64 -25.84
CA LEU A 229 -0.78 -8.75 -25.19
C LEU A 229 -1.07 -9.90 -26.16
N ARG A 230 -1.37 -9.61 -27.44
CA ARG A 230 -1.53 -10.66 -28.46
C ARG A 230 -0.25 -11.49 -28.62
N THR A 231 0.92 -10.85 -28.65
CA THR A 231 2.19 -11.58 -28.70
C THR A 231 2.40 -12.48 -27.47
N LEU A 232 1.96 -12.04 -26.28
CA LEU A 232 2.09 -12.80 -25.03
C LEU A 232 1.17 -14.02 -24.93
N LEU A 233 0.19 -14.18 -25.83
CA LEU A 233 -0.58 -15.43 -25.94
C LEU A 233 0.31 -16.63 -26.29
N GLY A 234 1.50 -16.38 -26.87
CA GLY A 234 2.52 -17.39 -27.16
C GLY A 234 3.67 -17.44 -26.15
N ASP A 235 3.58 -16.79 -24.98
CA ASP A 235 4.69 -16.73 -24.01
C ASP A 235 5.14 -18.13 -23.57
N ALA A 236 6.44 -18.39 -23.51
CA ALA A 236 6.99 -19.72 -23.18
C ALA A 236 7.17 -19.96 -21.67
N GLY A 237 7.08 -18.92 -20.84
CA GLY A 237 7.28 -19.02 -19.40
C GLY A 237 6.12 -19.72 -18.70
N PHE A 238 6.46 -20.61 -17.76
CA PHE A 238 5.48 -21.35 -16.97
C PHE A 238 5.93 -21.46 -15.51
N SER A 239 4.96 -21.69 -14.63
CA SER A 239 5.20 -22.19 -13.28
C SER A 239 4.87 -23.68 -13.22
N GLN A 240 5.56 -24.43 -12.37
CA GLN A 240 5.17 -25.80 -12.05
C GLN A 240 4.14 -25.75 -10.92
N GLN A 241 2.99 -26.38 -11.14
CA GLN A 241 1.98 -26.60 -10.12
C GLN A 241 1.93 -28.09 -9.79
N LEU A 242 1.95 -28.40 -8.49
CA LEU A 242 1.76 -29.76 -7.99
C LEU A 242 0.29 -29.93 -7.63
N ALA A 243 -0.40 -30.83 -8.32
CA ALA A 243 -1.76 -31.20 -7.99
C ALA A 243 -1.80 -32.07 -6.73
N VAL A 244 -2.98 -32.17 -6.12
CA VAL A 244 -3.20 -32.95 -4.86
C VAL A 244 -2.89 -34.43 -5.05
N ASP A 245 -3.06 -34.95 -6.26
CA ASP A 245 -2.76 -36.32 -6.66
C ASP A 245 -1.26 -36.57 -6.94
N GLY A 246 -0.41 -35.54 -6.80
CA GLY A 246 1.03 -35.61 -7.05
C GLY A 246 1.45 -35.31 -8.49
N ASN A 247 0.51 -35.10 -9.41
CA ASN A 247 0.82 -34.81 -10.81
C ASN A 247 1.36 -33.38 -10.97
N ARG A 248 2.39 -33.23 -11.81
CA ARG A 248 2.99 -31.92 -12.13
C ARG A 248 2.39 -31.36 -13.41
N THR A 249 1.89 -30.13 -13.33
CA THR A 249 1.34 -29.39 -14.47
C THR A 249 2.18 -28.14 -14.70
N LYS A 250 2.51 -27.85 -15.96
CA LYS A 250 3.05 -26.55 -16.35
C LYS A 250 1.88 -25.58 -16.51
N TYR A 251 1.91 -24.47 -15.79
CA TYR A 251 0.91 -23.41 -15.88
C TYR A 251 1.50 -22.16 -16.53
N TYR A 252 0.95 -21.75 -17.66
CA TYR A 252 1.38 -20.59 -18.45
C TYR A 252 0.63 -19.33 -18.02
N GLY A 253 0.92 -18.83 -16.82
CA GLY A 253 0.21 -17.69 -16.23
C GLY A 253 0.21 -16.43 -17.11
N VAL A 254 1.32 -16.15 -17.80
CA VAL A 254 1.41 -14.98 -18.71
C VAL A 254 0.38 -15.08 -19.86
N ARG A 255 0.16 -16.28 -20.40
CA ARG A 255 -0.81 -16.51 -21.48
C ARG A 255 -2.25 -16.31 -20.98
N ASP A 256 -2.55 -16.85 -19.79
CA ASP A 256 -3.89 -16.70 -19.20
C ASP A 256 -4.17 -15.23 -18.90
N ASP A 257 -3.27 -14.53 -18.21
CA ASP A 257 -3.42 -13.10 -17.88
C ASP A 257 -3.62 -12.24 -19.14
N ALA A 258 -2.88 -12.54 -20.22
CA ALA A 258 -3.00 -11.82 -21.49
C ALA A 258 -4.36 -12.07 -22.16
N TYR A 259 -4.80 -13.33 -22.18
CA TYR A 259 -6.11 -13.71 -22.68
C TYR A 259 -7.24 -13.05 -21.90
N GLN A 260 -7.22 -13.11 -20.56
CA GLN A 260 -8.23 -12.48 -19.71
C GLN A 260 -8.29 -10.97 -19.92
N THR A 261 -7.13 -10.32 -20.03
CA THR A 261 -7.05 -8.88 -20.26
C THR A 261 -7.63 -8.48 -21.62
N LEU A 262 -7.27 -9.19 -22.70
CA LEU A 262 -7.82 -8.95 -24.04
C LEU A 262 -9.33 -9.16 -24.08
N ARG A 263 -9.84 -10.22 -23.44
CA ARG A 263 -11.28 -10.48 -23.31
C ARG A 263 -12.00 -9.39 -22.52
N ALA A 264 -11.45 -8.93 -21.41
CA ALA A 264 -12.02 -7.84 -20.61
C ALA A 264 -12.10 -6.52 -21.40
N TRP A 265 -11.21 -6.32 -22.38
CA TRP A 265 -11.25 -5.19 -23.31
C TRP A 265 -12.18 -5.38 -24.52
N GLY A 266 -12.86 -6.53 -24.63
CA GLY A 266 -13.74 -6.85 -25.75
C GLY A 266 -12.99 -7.24 -27.03
N ILE A 267 -11.73 -7.68 -26.92
CA ILE A 267 -10.95 -8.16 -28.07
C ILE A 267 -11.14 -9.68 -28.19
N GLU A 268 -11.63 -10.13 -29.35
CA GLU A 268 -11.77 -11.54 -29.65
C GLU A 268 -10.43 -12.15 -30.06
N VAL A 269 -10.04 -13.21 -29.36
CA VAL A 269 -8.84 -14.02 -29.60
C VAL A 269 -9.13 -15.47 -29.23
N GLU A 270 -8.46 -16.41 -29.88
CA GLU A 270 -8.53 -17.82 -29.52
C GLU A 270 -7.92 -18.04 -28.12
N ARG A 271 -8.51 -18.96 -27.35
CA ARG A 271 -8.00 -19.28 -26.01
C ARG A 271 -6.67 -20.05 -26.14
N PRO A 272 -5.56 -19.54 -25.58
CA PRO A 272 -4.29 -20.24 -25.65
C PRO A 272 -4.27 -21.47 -24.73
N VAL A 273 -3.31 -22.37 -24.95
CA VAL A 273 -3.01 -23.44 -23.99
C VAL A 273 -2.38 -22.82 -22.74
N ILE A 274 -3.09 -22.90 -21.62
CA ILE A 274 -2.68 -22.32 -20.33
C ILE A 274 -2.16 -23.36 -19.31
N ALA A 275 -2.39 -24.65 -19.58
CA ALA A 275 -1.93 -25.73 -18.74
C ALA A 275 -1.64 -26.98 -19.58
N GLU A 276 -0.56 -27.70 -19.26
CA GLU A 276 -0.23 -29.01 -19.84
C GLU A 276 0.51 -29.90 -18.83
N PRO A 277 0.45 -31.23 -18.94
CA PRO A 277 1.26 -32.13 -18.12
C PRO A 277 2.76 -31.83 -18.25
N ASP A 278 3.54 -31.90 -17.16
CA ASP A 278 4.99 -31.60 -17.18
C ASP A 278 5.80 -32.70 -17.90
N GLY A 279 5.18 -33.81 -18.31
CA GLY A 279 5.80 -34.87 -19.13
C GLY A 279 6.96 -35.63 -18.46
N ARG A 280 7.38 -35.21 -17.27
CA ARG A 280 8.34 -35.87 -16.38
C ARG A 280 7.60 -36.76 -15.40
N ASP A 281 6.89 -37.73 -15.94
CA ASP A 281 6.27 -38.80 -15.15
C ASP A 281 7.29 -39.96 -15.07
N GLY A 282 7.99 -40.08 -13.94
CA GLY A 282 8.68 -41.32 -13.51
C GLY A 282 9.93 -41.78 -14.29
N GLU A 283 11.07 -41.16 -14.02
CA GLU A 283 12.37 -41.87 -13.95
C GLU A 283 12.75 -42.12 -12.49
#